data_AF-A0A202BX63-F1
#
_entry.id   AF-A0A202BX63-F1
#
_cell.length_a   1.000
_cell.length_b   1.000
_cell.length_c   1.000
_cell.angle_alpha   90.00
_cell.angle_beta   90.00
_cell.angle_gamma   90.00
#
_symmetry.space_group_name_H-M   'P 1'
#
loop_
_entity.id
_entity.type
_entity.pdbx_description
1 polymer ?
#
loop_
_entity_poly.entity_id
_entity_poly.type
_entity_poly.pdbx_seq_one_letter_code
_entity_poly.pdbx_strand_id
1 'polypeptide(L)'
;MAKQITQAQLDKIKELRRQLDALTTVDSRIGNLVHIQQILNDVDSGSNFYNNLSVELIKYTTRRERYEGFNTLTSIVSNAINYYEGEL
;
A
#
# COMPACT_ATOMS: atom_id res chain seq x y z
N MET A 1 -11.98 -6.09 -15.51
CA MET A 1 -11.03 -5.27 -16.29
C MET A 1 -10.32 -4.38 -15.30
N ALA A 2 -8.99 -4.40 -15.27
CA ALA A 2 -8.22 -3.42 -14.52
C ALA A 2 -8.55 -2.02 -15.05
N LYS A 3 -8.79 -1.06 -14.15
CA LYS A 3 -8.92 0.34 -14.51
C LYS A 3 -7.53 0.95 -14.59
N GLN A 4 -7.35 1.90 -15.50
CA GLN A 4 -6.12 2.68 -15.52
C GLN A 4 -6.05 3.53 -14.25
N ILE A 5 -4.90 3.52 -13.58
CA ILE A 5 -4.64 4.40 -12.45
C ILE A 5 -4.64 5.86 -12.94
N THR A 6 -5.20 6.77 -12.15
CA THR A 6 -5.11 8.21 -12.43
C THR A 6 -3.89 8.82 -11.75
N GLN A 7 -3.37 9.93 -12.30
CA GLN A 7 -2.28 10.69 -11.65
C GLN A 7 -2.63 11.06 -10.19
N ALA A 8 -3.88 11.46 -9.94
CA ALA A 8 -4.33 11.82 -8.59
C ALA A 8 -4.30 10.63 -7.61
N GLN A 9 -4.68 9.43 -8.06
CA GLN A 9 -4.57 8.21 -7.24
C GLN A 9 -3.12 7.86 -6.96
N LEU A 10 -2.25 7.96 -7.97
CA LEU A 10 -0.82 7.70 -7.81
C LEU A 10 -0.16 8.68 -6.85
N ASP A 11 -0.45 9.98 -6.99
CA ASP A 11 0.06 11.02 -6.08
C ASP A 11 -0.42 10.78 -4.64
N LYS A 12 -1.66 10.30 -4.47
CA LYS A 12 -2.17 9.94 -3.14
C LYS A 12 -1.44 8.75 -2.54
N ILE A 13 -1.16 7.70 -3.32
CA ILE A 13 -0.35 6.56 -2.85
C ILE A 13 1.05 7.04 -2.46
N LYS A 14 1.69 7.91 -3.25
CA LYS A 14 3.02 8.49 -2.95
C LYS A 14 3.01 9.32 -1.67
N GLU A 15 1.98 10.12 -1.44
CA GLU A 15 1.79 10.87 -0.20
C GLU A 15 1.69 9.93 1.00
N LEU A 16 0.80 8.94 0.95
CA LEU A 16 0.60 7.97 2.02
C LEU A 16 1.87 7.15 2.30
N ARG A 17 2.60 6.75 1.25
CA ARG A 17 3.87 6.03 1.36
C ARG A 17 4.94 6.86 2.09
N ARG A 18 5.04 8.16 1.80
CA ARG A 18 5.99 9.06 2.50
C ARG A 18 5.63 9.22 3.97
N GLN A 19 4.33 9.28 4.29
CA GLN A 19 3.87 9.38 5.68
C GLN A 19 4.20 8.13 6.50
N LEU A 20 4.19 6.93 5.90
CA LEU A 20 4.46 5.67 6.61
C LEU A 20 5.77 5.67 7.42
N ASP A 21 6.81 6.34 6.92
CA ASP A 21 8.12 6.41 7.60
C ASP A 21 8.09 7.38 8.80
N ALA A 22 7.22 8.39 8.77
CA ALA A 22 7.06 9.38 9.83
C ALA A 22 6.07 8.95 10.92
N LEU A 23 5.21 7.96 10.65
CA LEU A 23 4.22 7.48 11.59
C LEU A 23 4.88 6.61 12.68
N THR A 24 4.62 6.96 13.93
CA THR A 24 5.22 6.29 15.11
C THR A 24 4.36 5.18 15.69
N THR A 25 3.06 5.18 15.41
CA THR A 25 2.14 4.15 15.92
C THR A 25 1.78 3.12 14.84
N VAL A 26 1.58 1.88 15.27
CA VAL A 26 1.11 0.80 14.39
C VAL A 26 -0.27 1.11 13.79
N ASP A 27 -1.16 1.72 14.56
CA ASP A 27 -2.53 2.03 14.09
C ASP A 27 -2.55 3.06 12.99
N SER A 28 -1.77 4.12 13.12
CA SER A 28 -1.65 5.10 12.05
C SER A 28 -1.05 4.47 10.78
N ARG A 29 -0.04 3.59 10.93
CA ARG A 29 0.55 2.88 9.79
C ARG A 29 -0.46 1.97 9.11
N ILE A 30 -1.24 1.21 9.88
CA ILE A 30 -2.33 0.37 9.35
C ILE A 30 -3.35 1.23 8.61
N GLY A 31 -3.78 2.36 9.18
CA GLY A 31 -4.73 3.27 8.53
C GLY A 31 -4.26 3.74 7.15
N ASN A 32 -2.99 4.15 7.03
CA ASN A 32 -2.42 4.55 5.75
C ASN A 32 -2.32 3.37 4.76
N LEU A 33 -1.92 2.18 5.23
CA LEU A 33 -1.83 0.98 4.39
C LEU A 33 -3.22 0.52 3.89
N VAL A 34 -4.27 0.64 4.71
CA VAL A 34 -5.66 0.37 4.30
C VAL A 34 -6.09 1.33 3.20
N HIS A 35 -5.80 2.64 3.32
CA HIS A 35 -6.11 3.59 2.24
C HIS A 35 -5.37 3.26 0.94
N ILE A 36 -4.09 2.89 1.02
CA ILE A 36 -3.33 2.46 -0.17
C ILE A 36 -3.97 1.21 -0.79
N GLN A 37 -4.32 0.22 0.04
CA GLN A 37 -4.98 -1.02 -0.41
C GLN A 37 -6.31 -0.74 -1.11
N GLN A 38 -7.12 0.19 -0.61
CA GLN A 38 -8.39 0.59 -1.24
C GLN A 38 -8.17 1.21 -2.62
N ILE A 39 -7.19 2.11 -2.76
CA ILE A 39 -6.87 2.69 -4.07
C ILE A 39 -6.42 1.58 -5.04
N LEU A 40 -5.55 0.67 -4.60
CA LEU A 40 -5.10 -0.46 -5.43
C LEU A 40 -6.25 -1.39 -5.82
N ASN A 41 -7.22 -1.63 -4.93
CA ASN A 41 -8.41 -2.42 -5.23
C ASN A 41 -9.28 -1.77 -6.31
N ASP A 42 -9.43 -0.44 -6.25
CA ASP A 42 -10.23 0.32 -7.23
C ASP A 42 -9.60 0.33 -8.62
N VAL A 43 -8.27 0.27 -8.69
CA VAL A 43 -7.49 0.15 -9.92
C VAL A 43 -7.54 -1.29 -10.43
N ASP A 44 -7.01 -2.25 -9.67
CA ASP A 44 -6.98 -3.66 -10.02
C ASP A 44 -6.91 -4.54 -8.77
N SER A 45 -8.08 -5.02 -8.34
CA SER A 45 -8.25 -5.98 -7.26
C SER A 45 -7.62 -7.35 -7.53
N GLY A 46 -7.24 -7.65 -8.79
CA GLY A 46 -6.53 -8.87 -9.17
C GLY A 46 -5.01 -8.73 -9.16
N SER A 47 -4.48 -7.51 -8.99
CA SER A 47 -3.05 -7.25 -9.09
C SER A 47 -2.25 -7.96 -7.99
N ASN A 48 -1.02 -8.35 -8.34
CA ASN A 48 -0.08 -8.90 -7.37
C ASN A 48 0.20 -7.90 -6.23
N PHE A 49 0.18 -6.59 -6.51
CA PHE A 49 0.36 -5.55 -5.50
C PHE A 49 -0.78 -5.56 -4.47
N TYR A 50 -2.03 -5.56 -4.92
CA TYR A 50 -3.19 -5.63 -4.03
C TYR A 50 -3.17 -6.90 -3.19
N ASN A 51 -2.97 -8.06 -3.82
CA ASN A 51 -2.99 -9.35 -3.13
C ASN A 51 -1.88 -9.48 -2.09
N ASN A 52 -0.64 -9.13 -2.46
CA ASN A 52 0.49 -9.20 -1.53
C ASN A 52 0.34 -8.19 -0.39
N LEU A 53 -0.11 -6.96 -0.68
CA LEU A 53 -0.36 -5.96 0.35
C LEU A 53 -1.45 -6.45 1.32
N SER A 54 -2.52 -7.06 0.81
CA SER A 54 -3.62 -7.59 1.62
C SER A 54 -3.14 -8.66 2.60
N VAL A 55 -2.37 -9.64 2.14
CA VAL A 55 -1.83 -10.72 2.98
C VAL A 55 -0.91 -10.16 4.07
N GLU A 56 0.02 -9.28 3.69
CA GLU A 56 0.97 -8.70 4.64
C GLU A 56 0.27 -7.76 5.64
N LEU A 57 -0.76 -7.03 5.21
CA LEU A 57 -1.52 -6.13 6.07
C LEU A 57 -2.36 -6.89 7.10
N ILE A 58 -2.90 -8.06 6.76
CA ILE A 58 -3.56 -8.95 7.73
C ILE A 58 -2.58 -9.40 8.80
N LYS A 59 -1.36 -9.81 8.42
CA LYS A 59 -0.32 -10.19 9.37
C LYS A 59 0.06 -9.01 10.26
N TYR A 60 0.24 -7.83 9.67
CA TYR A 60 0.60 -6.61 10.41
C TYR A 60 -0.50 -6.19 11.39
N THR A 61 -1.76 -6.24 10.98
CA THR A 61 -2.91 -5.91 11.83
C THR A 61 -3.04 -6.91 12.98
N THR A 62 -2.79 -8.19 12.73
CA THR A 62 -2.93 -9.24 13.75
C THR A 62 -1.79 -9.20 14.76
N ARG A 63 -0.54 -9.04 14.29
CA ARG A 63 0.67 -9.14 15.11
C ARG A 63 1.13 -7.79 15.66
N ARG A 64 0.66 -6.69 15.06
CA ARG A 64 0.93 -5.30 15.43
C ARG A 64 2.43 -5.05 15.62
N GLU A 65 2.84 -4.62 16.81
CA GLU A 65 4.25 -4.33 17.15
C GLU A 65 5.16 -5.55 17.08
N ARG A 66 4.62 -6.77 17.17
CA ARG A 66 5.39 -8.02 17.05
C ARG A 66 5.66 -8.41 15.60
N TYR A 67 5.21 -7.60 14.64
CA TYR A 67 5.43 -7.85 13.23
C TYR A 67 6.65 -7.11 12.70
N GLU A 68 7.67 -7.86 12.31
CA GLU A 68 8.90 -7.31 11.73
C GLU A 68 8.77 -7.05 10.22
N GLY A 69 7.67 -7.48 9.60
CA GLY A 69 7.44 -7.37 8.16
C GLY A 69 6.96 -6.00 7.67
N PHE A 70 7.12 -4.92 8.46
CA PHE A 70 6.73 -3.58 8.02
C PHE A 70 7.51 -3.13 6.77
N ASN A 71 8.79 -3.50 6.67
CA ASN A 71 9.61 -3.20 5.48
C ASN A 71 9.09 -3.90 4.21
N THR A 72 8.46 -5.07 4.37
CA THR A 72 7.81 -5.78 3.26
C THR A 72 6.61 -4.99 2.74
N LEU A 73 5.75 -4.50 3.63
CA LEU A 73 4.61 -3.65 3.28
C LEU A 73 5.07 -2.41 2.52
N THR A 74 6.07 -1.69 3.03
CA THR A 74 6.59 -0.49 2.37
C THR A 74 7.20 -0.79 1.01
N SER A 75 7.86 -1.94 0.84
CA SER A 75 8.44 -2.37 -0.43
C SER A 75 7.36 -2.70 -1.46
N ILE A 76 6.28 -3.39 -1.06
CA ILE A 76 5.14 -3.68 -1.93
C ILE A 76 4.54 -2.38 -2.47
N VAL A 77 4.32 -1.39 -1.58
CA VAL A 77 3.78 -0.07 -1.98
C VAL A 77 4.74 0.67 -2.91
N SER A 78 6.03 0.69 -2.60
CA SER A 78 7.04 1.34 -3.47
C SER A 78 7.11 0.69 -4.86
N ASN A 79 7.02 -0.64 -4.94
CA ASN A 79 7.00 -1.34 -6.23
C ASN A 79 5.72 -1.05 -7.01
N ALA A 80 4.57 -0.94 -6.33
CA ALA A 80 3.33 -0.55 -6.97
C ALA A 80 3.43 0.87 -7.56
N ILE A 81 3.99 1.84 -6.82
CA ILE A 81 4.23 3.20 -7.32
C ILE A 81 5.07 3.16 -8.59
N ASN A 82 6.23 2.49 -8.56
CA ASN A 82 7.14 2.43 -9.71
C ASN A 82 6.49 1.77 -10.94
N TYR A 83 5.68 0.72 -10.73
CA TYR A 83 4.95 0.06 -11.81
C TYR A 83 3.94 1.01 -12.45
N TYR A 84 3.09 1.64 -11.64
CA TYR A 84 2.04 2.53 -12.12
C TYR A 84 2.56 3.86 -12.67
N GLU A 85 3.74 4.32 -12.24
CA GLU A 85 4.44 5.44 -12.88
C GLU A 85 4.84 5.13 -14.32
N GLY A 86 5.18 3.87 -14.64
CA GLY A 86 5.54 3.46 -16.00
C GLY A 86 4.35 3.25 -16.94
N GLU A 87 3.13 3.18 -16.40
CA GLU A 87 1.88 2.93 -17.14
C GLU A 87 1.08 4.22 -17.41
N LEU A 88 1.52 5.37 -16.89
CA LEU A 88 0.96 6.71 -17.13
C LEU A 88 1.66 7.41 -18.29
#